data_AF-A0A0M9WC40-F1
#
_entry.id   AF-A0A0M9WC40-F1
#
_cell.length_a   1.000
_cell.length_b   1.000
_cell.length_c   1.000
_cell.angle_alpha   90.00
_cell.angle_beta   90.00
_cell.angle_gamma   90.00
#
_symmetry.space_group_name_H-M   'P 1'
#
loop_
_entity.id
_entity.type
_entity.pdbx_description
1 polymer ?
#
loop_
_entity_poly.entity_id
_entity_poly.type
_entity_poly.pdbx_seq_one_letter_code
_entity_poly.pdbx_strand_id
1 'polypeptide(L)'
;MKGFEAELNTVQIQKQMLEDERQSWVSLLQENDQPAEFDSPDAVVRAVVQGRIEIASLLDRLGTVDAQFLEKDEAIKSLESDKNNLQQELEKLRVASTGSVGGPGAAEGRLRARLERQRALAVKEVEYLRAQLKTFDAEEATMGEDQSQFDGQKSEQIIQLQQLVDEYRSELHKVHEELSKQEAPKEEEPRGVKRPLSPTNNEAEAERIAVLSRKNRKLQEHLTKSDQATTLARRELEAAKSQIKSLKAKSRTRVLELRDNPTAQTEQIKMTTLATLQSANRDLMAQLRGGRTDVKVVPVSTLESIKLEMQDMERTVADKEKRMRRLKEIWTAKSSEFREAVASLLGFKLDFLPNGRVRVTSMFHLSSAYRHGDCDAPSDSGPGSMGNGEENSIVFDGENGTMKISGGPNSLFAMELKPLIKFWVEERKDIPCFLAAMTLDFYDKTTRAARM
;
A
#
# COMPACT_ATOMS: atom_id res chain seq x y z
N MET A 1 -12.16 -25.47 -29.81
CA MET A 1 -10.82 -24.86 -29.73
C MET A 1 -10.91 -23.45 -29.14
N LYS A 2 -11.48 -22.46 -29.85
CA LYS A 2 -11.56 -21.07 -29.33
C LYS A 2 -12.26 -20.88 -27.98
N GLY A 3 -13.32 -21.64 -27.69
CA GLY A 3 -13.99 -21.60 -26.38
C GLY A 3 -13.12 -22.14 -25.24
N PHE A 4 -12.46 -23.28 -25.47
CA PHE A 4 -11.50 -23.86 -24.52
C PHE A 4 -10.27 -22.99 -24.30
N GLU A 5 -9.78 -22.29 -25.33
CA GLU A 5 -8.68 -21.32 -25.19
C GLU A 5 -9.11 -20.12 -24.35
N ALA A 6 -10.34 -19.63 -24.51
CA ALA A 6 -10.88 -18.57 -23.68
C ALA A 6 -11.04 -19.01 -22.21
N GLU A 7 -11.56 -20.22 -21.97
CA GLU A 7 -11.68 -20.80 -20.63
C GLU A 7 -10.31 -21.07 -19.98
N LEU A 8 -9.33 -21.53 -20.76
CA LEU A 8 -7.97 -21.72 -20.26
C LEU A 8 -7.35 -20.37 -19.85
N ASN A 9 -7.54 -19.33 -20.66
CA ASN A 9 -7.06 -17.99 -20.35
C ASN A 9 -7.74 -17.42 -19.10
N THR A 10 -9.05 -17.59 -18.94
CA THR A 10 -9.75 -17.11 -17.74
C THR A 10 -9.28 -17.85 -16.49
N VAL A 11 -9.09 -19.15 -16.56
CA VAL A 11 -8.55 -19.95 -15.44
C VAL A 11 -7.10 -19.56 -15.12
N GLN A 12 -6.27 -19.29 -16.13
CA GLN A 12 -4.89 -18.80 -15.91
C GLN A 12 -4.88 -17.45 -15.21
N ILE A 13 -5.73 -16.52 -15.62
CA ILE A 13 -5.88 -15.21 -14.97
C ILE A 13 -6.35 -15.39 -13.52
N GLN A 14 -7.38 -16.22 -13.29
CA GLN A 14 -7.87 -16.53 -11.93
C GLN A 14 -6.77 -17.14 -11.05
N LYS A 15 -6.00 -18.07 -11.59
CA LYS A 15 -4.87 -18.67 -10.89
C LYS A 15 -3.82 -17.62 -10.52
N GLN A 16 -3.47 -16.72 -11.44
CA GLN A 16 -2.53 -15.63 -11.16
C GLN A 16 -3.06 -14.69 -10.08
N MET A 17 -4.35 -14.31 -10.13
CA MET A 17 -4.97 -13.48 -9.08
C MET A 17 -4.90 -14.18 -7.72
N LEU A 18 -5.23 -15.47 -7.64
CA LEU A 18 -5.14 -16.24 -6.40
C LEU A 18 -3.70 -16.41 -5.90
N GLU A 19 -2.73 -16.55 -6.79
CA GLU A 19 -1.31 -16.59 -6.44
C GLU A 19 -0.80 -15.25 -5.92
N ASP A 20 -1.25 -14.14 -6.51
CA ASP A 20 -0.93 -12.78 -6.07
C ASP A 20 -1.59 -12.47 -4.71
N GLU A 21 -2.85 -12.85 -4.52
CA GLU A 21 -3.54 -12.78 -3.23
C GLU A 21 -2.81 -13.60 -2.17
N ARG A 22 -2.45 -14.86 -2.47
CA ARG A 22 -1.67 -15.70 -1.56
C ARG A 22 -0.34 -15.04 -1.20
N GLN A 23 0.39 -14.50 -2.17
CA GLN A 23 1.65 -13.79 -1.92
C GLN A 23 1.42 -12.56 -1.04
N SER A 24 0.31 -11.85 -1.21
CA SER A 24 -0.06 -10.72 -0.36
C SER A 24 -0.31 -11.14 1.09
N TRP A 25 -1.05 -12.23 1.31
CA TRP A 25 -1.29 -12.78 2.66
C TRP A 25 0.00 -13.25 3.31
N VAL A 26 0.85 -13.97 2.59
CA VAL A 26 2.15 -14.41 3.10
C VAL A 26 3.03 -13.23 3.45
N SER A 27 3.05 -12.17 2.64
CA SER A 27 3.84 -10.96 2.93
C SER A 27 3.40 -10.21 4.18
N LEU A 28 2.11 -10.28 4.52
CA LEU A 28 1.54 -9.63 5.69
C LEU A 28 1.72 -10.47 6.97
N LEU A 29 1.78 -11.79 6.83
CA LEU A 29 1.89 -12.76 7.92
C LEU A 29 3.34 -13.14 8.26
N GLN A 30 4.30 -12.92 7.36
CA GLN A 30 5.71 -13.19 7.64
C GLN A 30 6.30 -12.11 8.56
N GLU A 31 6.66 -12.51 9.78
CA GLU A 31 7.43 -11.68 10.70
C GLU A 31 8.92 -12.04 10.61
N ASN A 32 9.76 -11.11 10.15
CA ASN A 32 11.23 -11.17 10.21
C ASN A 32 11.85 -12.52 9.75
N ASP A 33 11.55 -12.95 8.52
CA ASP A 33 12.10 -14.17 7.89
C ASP A 33 11.84 -15.50 8.65
N GLN A 34 10.92 -15.52 9.62
CA GLN A 34 10.46 -16.75 10.24
C GLN A 34 9.52 -17.52 9.29
N PRO A 35 9.48 -18.87 9.38
CA PRO A 35 8.50 -19.64 8.62
C PRO A 35 7.10 -19.10 8.90
N ALA A 36 6.26 -19.06 7.85
CA ALA A 36 4.89 -18.59 7.99
C ALA A 36 4.20 -19.36 9.13
N GLU A 37 3.76 -18.66 10.17
CA GLU A 37 3.12 -19.26 11.34
C GLU A 37 1.82 -20.00 10.96
N PHE A 38 1.26 -19.65 9.80
CA PHE A 38 0.04 -20.24 9.25
C PHE A 38 0.23 -20.68 7.79
N ASP A 39 0.00 -21.97 7.53
CA ASP A 39 0.10 -22.55 6.18
C ASP A 39 -1.16 -22.35 5.32
N SER A 40 -2.29 -21.98 5.92
CA SER A 40 -3.58 -21.85 5.26
C SER A 40 -4.38 -20.63 5.75
N PRO A 41 -5.12 -19.92 4.88
CA PRO A 41 -6.07 -18.88 5.29
C PRO A 41 -7.09 -19.36 6.33
N ASP A 42 -7.52 -20.63 6.27
CA ASP A 42 -8.42 -21.21 7.28
C ASP A 42 -7.76 -21.26 8.66
N ALA A 43 -6.44 -21.52 8.72
CA ALA A 43 -5.69 -21.53 9.98
C ALA A 43 -5.60 -20.12 10.58
N VAL A 44 -5.42 -19.08 9.75
CA VAL A 44 -5.45 -17.67 10.19
C VAL A 44 -6.81 -17.31 10.76
N VAL A 45 -7.90 -17.68 10.08
CA VAL A 45 -9.27 -17.41 10.56
C VAL A 45 -9.53 -18.12 11.89
N ARG A 46 -9.12 -19.39 12.02
CA ARG A 46 -9.23 -20.13 13.29
C ARG A 46 -8.44 -19.47 14.41
N ALA A 47 -7.21 -19.04 14.15
CA ALA A 47 -6.39 -18.34 15.13
C ALA A 47 -7.00 -17.00 15.55
N VAL A 48 -7.56 -16.24 14.60
CA VAL A 48 -8.28 -14.98 14.92
C VAL A 48 -9.53 -15.26 15.76
N VAL A 49 -10.30 -16.31 15.45
CA VAL A 49 -11.46 -16.70 16.24
C VAL A 49 -11.04 -17.15 17.65
N GLN A 50 -10.00 -17.98 17.77
CA GLN A 50 -9.42 -18.38 19.06
C GLN A 50 -8.96 -17.16 19.86
N GLY A 51 -8.21 -16.24 19.26
CA GLY A 51 -7.78 -15.01 19.91
C GLY A 51 -8.94 -14.12 20.35
N ARG A 52 -10.03 -14.04 19.57
CA ARG A 52 -11.26 -13.34 19.99
C ARG A 52 -11.93 -13.99 21.19
N ILE A 53 -11.98 -15.33 21.23
CA ILE A 53 -12.51 -16.07 22.37
C ILE A 53 -11.63 -15.86 23.60
N GLU A 54 -10.31 -15.90 23.44
CA GLU A 54 -9.35 -15.66 24.52
C GLU A 54 -9.49 -14.24 25.07
N ILE A 55 -9.54 -13.22 24.21
CA ILE A 55 -9.77 -11.82 24.62
C ILE A 55 -11.09 -11.68 25.37
N ALA A 56 -12.18 -12.28 24.88
CA ALA A 56 -13.46 -12.27 25.58
C ALA A 56 -13.35 -12.93 26.96
N SER A 57 -12.68 -14.09 27.05
CA SER A 57 -12.46 -14.78 28.33
C SER A 57 -11.58 -13.99 29.30
N LEU A 58 -10.58 -13.25 28.79
CA LEU A 58 -9.72 -12.40 29.59
C LEU A 58 -10.45 -11.14 30.05
N LEU A 59 -11.34 -10.57 29.23
CA LEU A 59 -12.21 -9.47 29.62
C LEU A 59 -13.22 -9.91 30.69
N ASP A 60 -13.81 -11.10 30.57
CA ASP A 60 -14.68 -11.66 31.62
C ASP A 60 -13.91 -11.89 32.93
N ARG A 61 -12.67 -12.41 32.85
CA ARG A 61 -11.79 -12.54 34.01
C ARG A 61 -11.41 -11.19 34.60
N LEU A 62 -11.10 -10.19 33.78
CA LEU A 62 -10.81 -8.83 34.24
C LEU A 62 -12.04 -8.22 34.93
N GLY A 63 -13.24 -8.42 34.37
CA GLY A 63 -14.48 -7.96 34.99
C GLY A 63 -14.75 -8.60 36.36
N THR A 64 -14.45 -9.90 36.52
CA THR A 64 -14.57 -10.56 37.84
C THR A 64 -13.51 -10.08 38.83
N VAL A 65 -12.27 -9.85 38.39
CA VAL A 65 -11.21 -9.27 39.22
C VAL A 65 -11.53 -7.82 39.60
N ASP A 66 -12.01 -7.01 38.68
CA ASP A 66 -12.45 -5.63 38.94
C ASP A 66 -13.60 -5.59 39.96
N ALA A 67 -14.56 -6.51 39.85
CA ALA A 67 -15.62 -6.65 40.86
C ALA A 67 -15.07 -7.03 42.24
N GLN A 68 -14.11 -7.95 42.31
CA GLN A 68 -13.42 -8.29 43.56
C GLN A 68 -12.64 -7.09 44.12
N PHE A 69 -11.97 -6.32 43.27
CA PHE A 69 -11.28 -5.09 43.69
C PHE A 69 -12.25 -4.06 44.26
N LEU A 70 -13.42 -3.85 43.62
CA LEU A 70 -14.44 -2.95 44.14
C LEU A 70 -14.97 -3.41 45.51
N GLU A 71 -15.23 -4.71 45.70
CA GLU A 71 -15.63 -5.26 47.00
C GLU A 71 -14.55 -5.04 48.07
N LYS A 72 -13.27 -5.25 47.72
CA LYS A 72 -12.14 -5.00 48.63
C LYS A 72 -11.98 -3.51 48.94
N ASP A 73 -12.15 -2.63 47.97
CA ASP A 73 -12.10 -1.17 48.18
C ASP A 73 -13.24 -0.68 49.07
N GLU A 74 -14.45 -1.23 48.92
CA GLU A 74 -15.57 -0.96 49.82
C GLU A 74 -15.29 -1.44 51.25
N ALA A 75 -14.72 -2.63 51.40
CA ALA A 75 -14.29 -3.16 52.69
C ALA A 75 -13.14 -2.35 53.31
N ILE A 76 -12.20 -1.85 52.51
CA ILE A 76 -11.14 -0.95 52.98
C ILE A 76 -11.76 0.37 53.46
N LYS A 77 -12.67 0.96 52.69
CA LYS A 77 -13.37 2.20 53.09
C LYS A 77 -14.16 2.03 54.39
N SER A 78 -14.85 0.90 54.57
CA SER A 78 -15.56 0.62 55.83
C SER A 78 -14.59 0.48 57.00
N LEU A 79 -13.50 -0.29 56.84
CA LEU A 79 -12.45 -0.42 57.85
C LEU A 79 -11.74 0.92 58.16
N GLU A 80 -11.50 1.77 57.17
CA GLU A 80 -10.97 3.11 57.36
C GLU A 80 -11.95 3.99 58.14
N SER A 81 -13.25 3.89 57.86
CA SER A 81 -14.29 4.60 58.62
C SER A 81 -14.38 4.11 60.07
N ASP A 82 -14.31 2.80 60.31
CA ASP A 82 -14.29 2.21 61.65
C ASP A 82 -13.02 2.58 62.41
N LYS A 83 -11.87 2.58 61.75
CA LYS A 83 -10.60 3.06 62.34
C LYS A 83 -10.71 4.52 62.74
N ASN A 84 -11.27 5.38 61.89
CA ASN A 84 -11.48 6.78 62.22
C ASN A 84 -12.46 6.96 63.40
N ASN A 85 -13.54 6.17 63.45
CA ASN A 85 -14.49 6.17 64.55
C ASN A 85 -13.84 5.73 65.87
N LEU A 86 -13.09 4.62 65.87
CA LEU A 86 -12.34 4.12 67.02
C LEU A 86 -11.27 5.12 67.47
N GLN A 87 -10.58 5.77 66.53
CA GLN A 87 -9.64 6.84 66.87
C GLN A 87 -10.33 8.02 67.55
N GLN A 88 -11.51 8.43 67.07
CA GLN A 88 -12.32 9.47 67.72
C GLN A 88 -12.82 9.02 69.10
N GLU A 89 -13.21 7.76 69.27
CA GLU A 89 -13.62 7.20 70.58
C GLU A 89 -12.46 7.13 71.56
N LEU A 90 -11.28 6.67 71.12
CA LEU A 90 -10.06 6.69 71.93
C LEU A 90 -9.66 8.10 72.31
N GLU A 91 -9.78 9.07 71.39
CA GLU A 91 -9.52 10.47 71.69
C GLU A 91 -10.56 11.05 72.67
N LYS A 92 -11.84 10.71 72.52
CA LYS A 92 -12.89 11.06 73.51
C LYS A 92 -12.63 10.44 74.87
N LEU A 93 -12.24 9.16 74.95
CA LEU A 93 -11.90 8.49 76.21
C LEU A 93 -10.63 9.07 76.83
N ARG A 94 -9.63 9.40 76.00
CA ARG A 94 -8.41 10.09 76.44
C ARG A 94 -8.75 11.46 77.00
N VAL A 95 -9.54 12.27 76.29
CA VAL A 95 -10.00 13.58 76.75
C VAL A 95 -10.90 13.47 77.98
N ALA A 96 -11.76 12.44 78.09
CA ALA A 96 -12.57 12.20 79.29
C ALA A 96 -11.71 11.78 80.49
N SER A 97 -10.62 11.04 80.26
CA SER A 97 -9.64 10.68 81.29
C SER A 97 -8.79 11.86 81.74
N THR A 98 -8.48 12.81 80.85
CA THR A 98 -7.66 14.00 81.17
C THR A 98 -8.48 15.23 81.56
N GLY A 99 -9.75 15.31 81.16
CA GLY A 99 -10.65 16.46 81.36
C GLY A 99 -11.55 16.36 82.59
N SER A 100 -11.59 15.21 83.27
CA SER A 100 -12.34 15.06 84.52
C SER A 100 -11.45 15.38 85.73
N VAL A 101 -11.53 16.62 86.20
CA VAL A 101 -10.95 17.10 87.48
C VAL A 101 -11.56 16.37 88.72
N GLY A 102 -12.37 15.33 88.51
CA GLY A 102 -12.89 14.43 89.55
C GLY A 102 -13.25 13.03 89.06
N GLY A 103 -12.71 12.57 87.92
CA GLY A 103 -13.00 11.23 87.39
C GLY A 103 -12.13 10.12 88.00
N PRO A 104 -12.49 8.84 87.77
CA PRO A 104 -11.88 7.68 88.44
C PRO A 104 -10.36 7.57 88.26
N GLY A 105 -9.75 8.17 87.23
CA GLY A 105 -8.30 8.24 87.08
C GLY A 105 -7.59 9.14 88.08
N ALA A 106 -8.20 10.26 88.50
CA ALA A 106 -7.67 11.12 89.56
C ALA A 106 -7.94 10.53 90.96
N ALA A 107 -9.07 9.82 91.12
CA ALA A 107 -9.35 9.03 92.31
C ALA A 107 -8.37 7.85 92.43
N GLU A 108 -8.11 7.13 91.34
CA GLU A 108 -7.08 6.08 91.26
C GLU A 108 -5.68 6.63 91.51
N GLY A 109 -5.33 7.80 90.97
CA GLY A 109 -4.04 8.44 91.25
C GLY A 109 -3.88 8.80 92.73
N ARG A 110 -4.93 9.33 93.37
CA ARG A 110 -4.93 9.62 94.82
C ARG A 110 -4.95 8.36 95.68
N LEU A 111 -5.68 7.32 95.26
CA LEU A 111 -5.70 6.00 95.91
C LEU A 111 -4.35 5.31 95.78
N ARG A 112 -3.72 5.32 94.59
CA ARG A 112 -2.36 4.82 94.36
C ARG A 112 -1.35 5.55 95.23
N ALA A 113 -1.38 6.89 95.24
CA ALA A 113 -0.49 7.68 96.10
C ALA A 113 -0.70 7.42 97.60
N ARG A 114 -1.94 7.18 98.04
CA ARG A 114 -2.25 6.83 99.44
C ARG A 114 -1.78 5.41 99.79
N LEU A 115 -2.00 4.44 98.91
CA LEU A 115 -1.52 3.07 99.06
C LEU A 115 0.01 3.00 99.03
N GLU A 116 0.65 3.83 98.21
CA GLU A 116 2.11 3.92 98.15
C GLU A 116 2.70 4.54 99.42
N ARG A 117 2.06 5.58 99.98
CA ARG A 117 2.44 6.09 101.31
C ARG A 117 2.22 5.07 102.42
N GLN A 118 1.11 4.34 102.40
CA GLN A 118 0.85 3.27 103.38
C GLN A 118 1.88 2.14 103.26
N ARG A 119 2.24 1.73 102.04
CA ARG A 119 3.30 0.76 101.78
C ARG A 119 4.65 1.26 102.30
N ALA A 120 5.00 2.51 102.03
CA ALA A 120 6.25 3.09 102.51
C ALA A 120 6.32 3.16 104.04
N LEU A 121 5.21 3.47 104.72
CA LEU A 121 5.13 3.47 106.18
C LEU A 121 5.25 2.05 106.75
N ALA A 122 4.53 1.07 106.17
CA ALA A 122 4.61 -0.32 106.59
C ALA A 122 6.02 -0.90 106.37
N VAL A 123 6.71 -0.53 105.29
CA VAL A 123 8.11 -0.94 105.06
C VAL A 123 9.02 -0.36 106.13
N LYS A 124 8.86 0.92 106.50
CA LYS A 124 9.63 1.53 107.59
C LYS A 124 9.34 0.92 108.95
N GLU A 125 8.09 0.56 109.23
CA GLU A 125 7.72 -0.17 110.46
C GLU A 125 8.33 -1.57 110.48
N VAL A 126 8.32 -2.30 109.36
CA VAL A 126 8.98 -3.60 109.24
C VAL A 126 10.49 -3.48 109.41
N GLU A 127 11.12 -2.46 108.82
CA GLU A 127 12.55 -2.17 109.00
C GLU A 127 12.88 -1.83 110.46
N TYR A 128 12.03 -1.03 111.12
CA TYR A 128 12.18 -0.68 112.52
C TYR A 128 12.02 -1.90 113.44
N LEU A 129 10.98 -2.73 113.23
CA LEU A 129 10.77 -3.98 113.98
C LEU A 129 11.89 -4.99 113.73
N ARG A 130 12.41 -5.08 112.50
CA ARG A 130 13.59 -5.90 112.19
C ARG A 130 14.84 -5.39 112.90
N ALA A 131 15.03 -4.07 112.99
CA ALA A 131 16.14 -3.50 113.74
C ALA A 131 16.01 -3.79 115.25
N GLN A 132 14.79 -3.71 115.81
CA GLN A 132 14.53 -4.07 117.20
C GLN A 132 14.76 -5.56 117.48
N LEU A 133 14.29 -6.45 116.60
CA LEU A 133 14.57 -7.88 116.70
C LEU A 133 16.08 -8.14 116.61
N LYS A 134 16.79 -7.47 115.69
CA LYS A 134 18.24 -7.58 115.59
C LYS A 134 18.98 -7.08 116.83
N THR A 135 18.47 -6.08 117.54
CA THR A 135 19.03 -5.66 118.83
C THR A 135 18.72 -6.67 119.93
N PHE A 136 17.54 -7.29 119.95
CA PHE A 136 17.23 -8.37 120.89
C PHE A 136 18.07 -9.62 120.61
N ASP A 137 18.23 -10.02 119.35
CA ASP A 137 19.10 -11.11 118.95
C ASP A 137 20.56 -10.84 119.36
N ALA A 138 21.02 -9.57 119.27
CA ALA A 138 22.34 -9.17 119.74
C ALA A 138 22.47 -9.18 121.28
N GLU A 139 21.44 -8.74 122.01
CA GLU A 139 21.39 -8.81 123.48
C GLU A 139 21.32 -10.25 123.97
N GLU A 140 20.53 -11.10 123.32
CA GLU A 140 20.39 -12.53 123.61
C GLU A 140 21.68 -13.30 123.28
N ALA A 141 22.38 -12.94 122.19
CA ALA A 141 23.72 -13.43 121.88
C ALA A 141 24.78 -13.02 122.92
N THR A 142 24.61 -11.88 123.61
CA THR A 142 25.51 -11.45 124.70
C THR A 142 25.15 -12.02 126.08
N MET A 143 23.92 -12.51 126.27
CA MET A 143 23.41 -13.01 127.56
C MET A 143 23.27 -14.56 127.60
N GLY A 144 23.32 -15.24 126.45
CA GLY A 144 23.16 -16.70 126.33
C GLY A 144 24.36 -17.38 125.68
N GLU A 145 25.46 -17.55 126.41
CA GLU A 145 26.66 -18.25 125.90
C GLU A 145 26.55 -19.80 125.90
N ASP A 146 25.45 -20.39 126.40
CA ASP A 146 25.37 -21.86 126.61
C ASP A 146 24.41 -22.65 125.67
N GLN A 147 23.77 -22.03 124.67
CA GLN A 147 22.91 -22.76 123.69
C GLN A 147 23.25 -22.48 122.20
N SER A 148 24.39 -21.85 121.95
CA SER A 148 24.69 -21.05 120.74
C SER A 148 25.46 -21.81 119.64
N GLN A 149 25.12 -23.07 119.34
CA GLN A 149 25.72 -23.77 118.17
C GLN A 149 24.72 -24.05 117.04
N PHE A 150 23.43 -24.22 117.33
CA PHE A 150 22.44 -24.57 116.31
C PHE A 150 21.81 -23.36 115.61
N ASP A 151 21.85 -22.16 116.23
CA ASP A 151 21.36 -20.92 115.62
C ASP A 151 22.39 -20.18 114.77
N GLY A 152 23.69 -20.40 114.97
CA GLY A 152 24.73 -19.82 114.12
C GLY A 152 24.64 -20.30 112.67
N GLN A 153 24.53 -21.62 112.46
CA GLN A 153 24.45 -22.19 111.10
C GLN A 153 23.14 -21.84 110.39
N LYS A 154 22.02 -21.76 111.14
CA LYS A 154 20.72 -21.35 110.57
C LYS A 154 20.70 -19.85 110.27
N SER A 155 21.27 -19.01 111.11
CA SER A 155 21.38 -17.57 110.83
C SER A 155 22.29 -17.30 109.64
N GLU A 156 23.40 -18.03 109.49
CA GLU A 156 24.25 -17.97 108.29
C GLU A 156 23.51 -18.41 107.03
N GLN A 157 22.74 -19.51 107.07
CA GLN A 157 21.90 -19.94 105.94
C GLN A 157 20.81 -18.91 105.62
N ILE A 158 20.21 -18.28 106.63
CA ILE A 158 19.21 -17.22 106.43
C ILE A 158 19.85 -15.98 105.79
N ILE A 159 21.08 -15.62 106.18
CA ILE A 159 21.82 -14.51 105.57
C ILE A 159 22.14 -14.83 104.11
N GLN A 160 22.58 -16.04 103.80
CA GLN A 160 22.86 -16.47 102.42
C GLN A 160 21.57 -16.47 101.56
N LEU A 161 20.44 -16.94 102.10
CA LEU A 161 19.14 -16.90 101.42
C LEU A 161 18.63 -15.46 101.22
N GLN A 162 18.88 -14.56 102.16
CA GLN A 162 18.55 -13.14 102.03
C GLN A 162 19.39 -12.48 100.93
N GLN A 163 20.69 -12.77 100.88
CA GLN A 163 21.58 -12.29 99.82
C GLN A 163 21.12 -12.76 98.44
N LEU A 164 20.78 -14.04 98.31
CA LEU A 164 20.27 -14.60 97.04
C LEU A 164 18.95 -13.92 96.60
N VAL A 165 18.05 -13.62 97.55
CA VAL A 165 16.78 -12.93 97.26
C VAL A 165 17.01 -11.47 96.84
N ASP A 166 17.97 -10.79 97.46
CA ASP A 166 18.32 -9.41 97.10
C ASP A 166 19.03 -9.35 95.75
N GLU A 167 19.87 -10.33 95.42
CA GLU A 167 20.47 -10.50 94.09
C GLU A 167 19.38 -10.68 93.02
N TYR A 168 18.42 -11.60 93.23
CA TYR A 168 17.30 -11.79 92.30
C TYR A 168 16.43 -10.54 92.12
N ARG A 169 16.22 -9.77 93.19
CA ARG A 169 15.49 -8.49 93.09
C ARG A 169 16.24 -7.46 92.27
N SER A 170 17.56 -7.39 92.42
CA SER A 170 18.40 -6.49 91.63
C SER A 170 18.42 -6.88 90.15
N GLU A 171 18.44 -8.18 89.84
CA GLU A 171 18.37 -8.70 88.48
C GLU A 171 17.02 -8.41 87.82
N LEU A 172 15.91 -8.60 88.55
CA LEU A 172 14.58 -8.23 88.05
C LEU A 172 14.47 -6.73 87.76
N HIS A 173 15.08 -5.87 88.58
CA HIS A 173 15.09 -4.42 88.34
C HIS A 173 15.91 -4.06 87.10
N LYS A 174 17.08 -4.71 86.90
CA LYS A 174 17.91 -4.53 85.69
C LYS A 174 17.18 -5.01 84.43
N VAL A 175 16.57 -6.19 84.47
CA VAL A 175 15.78 -6.73 83.34
C VAL A 175 14.60 -5.82 83.01
N HIS A 176 13.94 -5.23 84.01
CA HIS A 176 12.86 -4.27 83.77
C HIS A 176 13.34 -2.95 83.15
N GLU A 177 14.51 -2.44 83.57
CA GLU A 177 15.15 -1.30 82.92
C GLU A 177 15.58 -1.60 81.47
N GLU A 178 16.02 -2.82 81.19
CA GLU A 178 16.38 -3.25 79.83
C GLU A 178 15.14 -3.41 78.94
N LEU A 179 14.05 -3.98 79.47
CA LEU A 179 12.76 -4.09 78.76
C LEU A 179 12.17 -2.71 78.46
N SER A 180 12.18 -1.78 79.42
CA SER A 180 11.69 -0.41 79.19
C SER A 180 12.57 0.37 78.20
N LYS A 181 13.88 0.10 78.13
CA LYS A 181 14.76 0.63 77.08
C LYS A 181 14.53 -0.01 75.71
N GLN A 182 14.04 -1.25 75.64
CA GLN A 182 13.67 -1.93 74.39
C GLN A 182 12.25 -1.59 73.90
N GLU A 183 11.31 -1.32 74.81
CA GLU A 183 9.93 -0.89 74.49
C GLU A 183 9.80 0.61 74.19
N ALA A 184 10.83 1.41 74.46
CA ALA A 184 10.92 2.76 73.91
C ALA A 184 11.07 2.65 72.37
N PRO A 185 10.10 3.14 71.57
CA PRO A 185 10.22 3.10 70.12
C PRO A 185 11.46 3.88 69.72
N LYS A 186 12.34 3.28 68.91
CA LYS A 186 13.47 3.96 68.28
C LYS A 186 12.93 5.20 67.56
N GLU A 187 13.22 6.37 68.12
CA GLU A 187 12.96 7.67 67.49
C GLU A 187 13.79 7.76 66.21
N GLU A 188 13.11 7.65 65.07
CA GLU A 188 13.57 8.30 63.84
C GLU A 188 13.58 9.82 64.09
N GLU A 189 14.62 10.49 63.61
CA GLU A 189 14.84 11.92 63.80
C GLU A 189 13.59 12.78 63.53
N PRO A 190 13.31 13.81 64.36
CA PRO A 190 12.18 14.69 64.14
C PRO A 190 12.46 15.62 62.96
N ARG A 191 12.08 15.20 61.75
CA ARG A 191 11.83 16.15 60.65
C ARG A 191 10.66 17.04 61.08
N GLY A 192 10.95 18.33 61.29
CA GLY A 192 10.02 19.31 61.82
C GLY A 192 8.64 19.30 61.17
N VAL A 193 7.62 18.98 61.96
CA VAL A 193 6.21 19.17 61.62
C VAL A 193 5.92 20.66 61.64
N LYS A 194 5.96 21.30 60.47
CA LYS A 194 5.27 22.57 60.27
C LYS A 194 3.78 22.30 60.46
N ARG A 195 3.09 23.23 61.14
CA ARG A 195 1.62 23.27 61.37
C ARG A 195 0.84 22.58 60.24
N PRO A 196 -0.22 21.80 60.53
CA PRO A 196 -1.08 21.28 59.48
C PRO A 196 -1.55 22.47 58.64
N LEU A 197 -1.15 22.47 57.36
CA LEU A 197 -1.61 23.46 56.38
C LEU A 197 -3.14 23.35 56.31
N SER A 198 -3.81 24.49 56.21
CA SER A 198 -5.26 24.60 56.05
C SER A 198 -5.82 23.53 55.08
N PRO A 199 -6.92 22.83 55.43
CA PRO A 199 -7.49 21.75 54.61
C PRO A 199 -7.81 22.16 53.17
N THR A 200 -8.03 23.45 52.92
CA THR A 200 -8.31 24.02 51.59
C THR A 200 -7.15 23.95 50.60
N ASN A 201 -5.88 24.00 51.04
CA ASN A 201 -4.74 23.86 50.11
C ASN A 201 -4.51 22.40 49.71
N ASN A 202 -4.76 21.45 50.61
CA ASN A 202 -4.64 20.02 50.33
C ASN A 202 -5.71 19.54 49.34
N GLU A 203 -6.94 20.06 49.41
CA GLU A 203 -8.00 19.76 48.42
C GLU A 203 -7.65 20.29 47.02
N ALA A 204 -7.18 21.54 46.91
CA ALA A 204 -6.79 22.12 45.62
C ALA A 204 -5.56 21.41 45.00
N GLU A 205 -4.61 20.98 45.83
CA GLU A 205 -3.47 20.17 45.39
C GLU A 205 -3.90 18.75 44.99
N ALA A 206 -4.81 18.12 45.75
CA ALA A 206 -5.37 16.81 45.42
C ALA A 206 -6.17 16.84 44.10
N GLU A 207 -6.95 17.90 43.85
CA GLU A 207 -7.66 18.10 42.58
C GLU A 207 -6.69 18.26 41.41
N ARG A 208 -5.61 19.03 41.58
CA ARG A 208 -4.56 19.18 40.55
C ARG A 208 -3.87 17.85 40.27
N ILE A 209 -3.53 17.09 41.32
CA ILE A 209 -2.93 15.76 41.19
C ILE A 209 -3.92 14.82 40.49
N ALA A 210 -5.20 14.83 40.82
CA ALA A 210 -6.21 14.01 40.16
C ALA A 210 -6.36 14.36 38.66
N VAL A 211 -6.35 15.65 38.31
CA VAL A 211 -6.38 16.11 36.91
C VAL A 211 -5.10 15.68 36.17
N LEU A 212 -3.93 15.80 36.80
CA LEU A 212 -2.65 15.38 36.22
C LEU A 212 -2.58 13.86 36.04
N SER A 213 -3.06 13.07 37.00
CA SER A 213 -3.12 11.62 36.91
C SER A 213 -4.06 11.15 35.79
N ARG A 214 -5.24 11.78 35.64
CA ARG A 214 -6.14 11.52 34.50
C ARG A 214 -5.50 11.87 33.16
N LYS A 215 -4.77 12.99 33.08
CA LYS A 215 -4.02 13.37 31.88
C LYS A 215 -2.89 12.39 31.58
N ASN A 216 -2.15 11.94 32.59
CA ASN A 216 -1.07 10.98 32.44
C ASN A 216 -1.61 9.63 31.92
N ARG A 217 -2.71 9.12 32.49
CA ARG A 217 -3.40 7.92 31.98
C ARG A 217 -3.85 8.08 30.53
N LYS A 218 -4.47 9.21 30.18
CA LYS A 218 -4.88 9.47 28.78
C LYS A 218 -3.66 9.52 27.84
N LEU A 219 -2.57 10.16 28.25
CA LEU A 219 -1.34 10.22 27.46
C LEU A 219 -0.72 8.83 27.28
N GLN A 220 -0.74 7.97 28.30
CA GLN A 220 -0.32 6.58 28.20
C GLN A 220 -1.22 5.77 27.24
N GLU A 221 -2.54 5.96 27.29
CA GLU A 221 -3.49 5.34 26.34
C GLU A 221 -3.26 5.83 24.90
N HIS A 222 -2.94 7.11 24.72
CA HIS A 222 -2.59 7.65 23.40
C HIS A 222 -1.25 7.15 22.90
N LEU A 223 -0.25 7.01 23.79
CA LEU A 223 1.06 6.46 23.46
C LEU A 223 0.92 5.01 23.00
N THR A 224 0.22 4.16 23.75
CA THR A 224 0.02 2.75 23.36
C THR A 224 -0.78 2.61 22.06
N LYS A 225 -1.83 3.40 21.85
CA LYS A 225 -2.57 3.43 20.56
C LYS A 225 -1.70 3.88 19.40
N SER A 226 -0.88 4.91 19.60
CA SER A 226 0.06 5.41 18.59
C SER A 226 1.13 4.37 18.27
N ASP A 227 1.71 3.73 19.28
CA ASP A 227 2.70 2.67 19.11
C ASP A 227 2.10 1.50 18.32
N GLN A 228 0.90 1.04 18.68
CA GLN A 228 0.15 0.02 17.92
C GLN A 228 -0.05 0.44 16.45
N ALA A 229 -0.53 1.65 16.19
CA ALA A 229 -0.71 2.14 14.83
C ALA A 229 0.62 2.20 14.05
N THR A 230 1.72 2.61 14.69
CA THR A 230 3.04 2.65 14.05
C THR A 230 3.57 1.25 13.73
N THR A 231 3.34 0.26 14.60
CA THR A 231 3.73 -1.13 14.34
C THR A 231 2.96 -1.72 13.16
N LEU A 232 1.65 -1.48 13.08
CA LEU A 232 0.83 -1.90 11.94
C LEU A 232 1.30 -1.23 10.63
N ALA A 233 1.49 0.09 10.65
CA ALA A 233 1.96 0.82 9.47
C ALA A 233 3.35 0.37 9.00
N ARG A 234 4.26 0.04 9.93
CA ARG A 234 5.57 -0.54 9.59
C ARG A 234 5.44 -1.89 8.91
N ARG A 235 4.56 -2.77 9.41
CA ARG A 235 4.28 -4.08 8.81
C ARG A 235 3.68 -3.96 7.41
N GLU A 236 2.69 -3.08 7.23
CA GLU A 236 2.10 -2.81 5.92
C GLU A 236 3.13 -2.29 4.92
N LEU A 237 4.05 -1.43 5.38
CA LEU A 237 5.13 -0.89 4.55
C LEU A 237 6.13 -1.99 4.14
N GLU A 238 6.49 -2.89 5.05
CA GLU A 238 7.35 -4.04 4.76
C GLU A 238 6.68 -5.03 3.79
N ALA A 239 5.39 -5.32 3.98
CA ALA A 239 4.58 -6.12 3.06
C ALA A 239 4.49 -5.47 1.67
N ALA A 240 4.21 -4.16 1.58
CA ALA A 240 4.19 -3.45 0.31
C ALA A 240 5.58 -3.45 -0.37
N LYS A 241 6.66 -3.32 0.40
CA LYS A 241 8.03 -3.42 -0.14
C LYS A 241 8.33 -4.81 -0.69
N SER A 242 7.92 -5.88 -0.01
CA SER A 242 8.15 -7.26 -0.48
C SER A 242 7.30 -7.56 -1.73
N GLN A 243 6.06 -7.07 -1.79
CA GLN A 243 5.21 -7.14 -2.99
C GLN A 243 5.81 -6.36 -4.17
N ILE A 244 6.31 -5.14 -3.95
CA ILE A 244 7.00 -4.37 -4.99
C ILE A 244 8.25 -5.13 -5.47
N LYS A 245 9.00 -5.78 -4.58
CA LYS A 245 10.15 -6.61 -4.96
C LYS A 245 9.72 -7.83 -5.80
N SER A 246 8.64 -8.52 -5.43
CA SER A 246 8.14 -9.67 -6.19
C SER A 246 7.59 -9.25 -7.56
N LEU A 247 6.87 -8.13 -7.65
CA LEU A 247 6.40 -7.54 -8.91
C LEU A 247 7.56 -7.08 -9.79
N LYS A 248 8.61 -6.48 -9.21
CA LYS A 248 9.84 -6.14 -9.94
C LYS A 248 10.60 -7.37 -10.43
N ALA A 249 10.58 -8.48 -9.67
CA ALA A 249 11.15 -9.74 -10.12
C ALA A 249 10.33 -10.33 -11.28
N LYS A 250 8.99 -10.25 -11.23
CA LYS A 250 8.09 -10.65 -12.32
C LYS A 250 8.29 -9.75 -13.56
N SER A 251 8.46 -8.44 -13.41
CA SER A 251 8.71 -7.51 -14.53
C SER A 251 10.10 -7.65 -15.16
N ARG A 252 11.03 -8.36 -14.52
CA ARG A 252 12.30 -8.77 -15.13
C ARG A 252 12.09 -9.82 -16.24
N THR A 253 10.92 -10.43 -16.33
CA THR A 253 10.52 -11.14 -17.56
C THR A 253 10.37 -10.10 -18.68
N ARG A 254 11.24 -10.16 -19.68
CA ARG A 254 11.17 -9.26 -20.84
C ARG A 254 9.89 -9.56 -21.59
N VAL A 255 8.92 -8.67 -21.49
CA VAL A 255 7.76 -8.67 -22.38
C VAL A 255 8.27 -8.32 -23.77
N LEU A 256 8.14 -9.26 -24.70
CA LEU A 256 8.60 -9.11 -26.07
C LEU A 256 7.56 -8.28 -26.82
N GLU A 257 7.70 -6.95 -26.74
CA GLU A 257 6.88 -6.04 -27.52
C GLU A 257 7.49 -5.79 -28.90
N LEU A 258 6.63 -5.56 -29.89
CA LEU A 258 7.06 -5.01 -31.16
C LEU A 258 7.68 -3.64 -30.88
N ARG A 259 8.91 -3.41 -31.36
CA ARG A 259 9.63 -2.13 -31.22
C ARG A 259 8.81 -0.92 -31.68
N ASP A 260 7.91 -1.13 -32.64
CA ASP A 260 6.88 -0.18 -33.08
C ASP A 260 5.49 -0.76 -32.83
N ASN A 261 5.03 -0.73 -31.57
CA ASN A 261 3.68 -1.13 -31.22
C ASN A 261 2.69 0.00 -31.55
N PRO A 262 1.68 -0.22 -32.40
CA PRO A 262 0.69 0.80 -32.72
C PRO A 262 -0.06 1.31 -31.48
N THR A 263 -0.29 0.46 -30.47
CA THR A 263 -0.92 0.87 -29.22
C THR A 263 -0.04 1.85 -28.45
N ALA A 264 1.26 1.57 -28.32
CA ALA A 264 2.22 2.44 -27.66
C ALA A 264 2.36 3.79 -28.38
N GLN A 265 2.36 3.79 -29.73
CA GLN A 265 2.34 5.02 -30.51
C GLN A 265 1.08 5.85 -30.24
N THR A 266 -0.10 5.22 -30.21
CA THR A 266 -1.34 5.95 -29.88
C THR A 266 -1.35 6.49 -28.46
N GLU A 267 -0.80 5.75 -27.50
CA GLU A 267 -0.66 6.20 -26.11
C GLU A 267 0.32 7.38 -26.01
N GLN A 268 1.44 7.33 -26.71
CA GLN A 268 2.41 8.42 -26.76
C GLN A 268 1.80 9.69 -27.38
N ILE A 269 1.01 9.55 -28.45
CA ILE A 269 0.27 10.69 -29.05
C ILE A 269 -0.75 11.25 -28.04
N LYS A 270 -1.50 10.40 -27.33
CA LYS A 270 -2.44 10.84 -26.29
C LYS A 270 -1.72 11.55 -25.14
N MET A 271 -0.60 11.02 -24.67
CA MET A 271 0.15 11.61 -23.56
C MET A 271 0.79 12.94 -23.95
N THR A 272 1.33 13.04 -25.16
CA THR A 272 1.90 14.29 -25.69
C THR A 272 0.82 15.36 -25.89
N THR A 273 -0.34 15.01 -26.47
CA THR A 273 -1.48 15.93 -26.62
C THR A 273 -2.07 16.36 -25.28
N LEU A 274 -2.18 15.46 -24.29
CA LEU A 274 -2.61 15.84 -22.94
C LEU A 274 -1.61 16.78 -22.26
N ALA A 275 -0.30 16.53 -22.41
CA ALA A 275 0.74 17.38 -21.87
C ALA A 275 0.72 18.79 -22.50
N THR A 276 0.55 18.89 -23.82
CA THR A 276 0.44 20.18 -24.51
C THR A 276 -0.83 20.92 -24.08
N LEU A 277 -1.98 20.26 -24.00
CA LEU A 277 -3.23 20.86 -23.52
C LEU A 277 -3.16 21.31 -22.06
N GLN A 278 -2.55 20.51 -21.18
CA GLN A 278 -2.32 20.90 -19.79
C GLN A 278 -1.38 22.10 -19.68
N SER A 279 -0.35 22.17 -20.53
CA SER A 279 0.53 23.34 -20.60
C SER A 279 -0.20 24.58 -21.12
N ALA A 280 -1.01 24.46 -22.17
CA ALA A 280 -1.83 25.53 -22.70
C ALA A 280 -2.85 26.03 -21.66
N ASN A 281 -3.52 25.12 -20.94
CA ASN A 281 -4.43 25.48 -19.85
C ASN A 281 -3.68 26.20 -18.71
N ARG A 282 -2.46 25.77 -18.35
CA ARG A 282 -1.63 26.47 -17.37
C ARG A 282 -1.26 27.87 -17.84
N ASP A 283 -0.87 28.04 -19.10
CA ASP A 283 -0.51 29.33 -19.69
C ASP A 283 -1.72 30.27 -19.78
N LEU A 284 -2.88 29.76 -20.21
CA LEU A 284 -4.14 30.50 -20.26
C LEU A 284 -4.59 30.92 -18.85
N MET A 285 -4.48 30.03 -17.86
CA MET A 285 -4.79 30.35 -16.46
C MET A 285 -3.83 31.39 -15.90
N ALA A 286 -2.54 31.35 -16.26
CA ALA A 286 -1.56 32.37 -15.88
C ALA A 286 -1.90 33.74 -16.51
N GLN A 287 -2.38 33.75 -17.75
CA GLN A 287 -2.83 34.97 -18.43
C GLN A 287 -4.10 35.56 -17.81
N LEU A 288 -5.10 34.72 -17.51
CA LEU A 288 -6.33 35.14 -16.84
C LEU A 288 -6.06 35.71 -15.43
N ARG A 289 -5.10 35.12 -14.70
CA ARG A 289 -4.66 35.61 -13.39
C ARG A 289 -3.79 36.87 -13.49
N GLY A 290 -3.10 37.08 -14.62
CA GLY A 290 -2.11 38.13 -14.83
C GLY A 290 -2.64 39.46 -15.39
N GLY A 291 -3.95 39.58 -15.70
CA GLY A 291 -4.60 40.87 -15.95
C GLY A 291 -3.98 41.75 -17.04
N ARG A 292 -3.69 41.21 -18.23
CA ARG A 292 -3.27 42.02 -19.40
C ARG A 292 -4.36 42.03 -20.47
N THR A 293 -5.16 43.09 -20.50
CA THR A 293 -6.34 43.24 -21.37
C THR A 293 -6.10 44.05 -22.65
N ASP A 294 -4.88 44.46 -23.00
CA ASP A 294 -4.69 45.40 -24.12
C ASP A 294 -3.56 45.06 -25.13
N VAL A 295 -3.05 43.82 -25.11
CA VAL A 295 -2.19 43.33 -26.19
C VAL A 295 -2.71 41.96 -26.63
N LYS A 296 -3.17 41.84 -27.88
CA LYS A 296 -3.49 40.55 -28.51
C LYS A 296 -2.21 39.75 -28.71
N VAL A 297 -1.79 39.03 -27.68
CA VAL A 297 -0.67 38.10 -27.73
C VAL A 297 -1.22 36.69 -27.91
N VAL A 298 -0.77 35.99 -28.97
CA VAL A 298 -1.10 34.58 -29.17
C VAL A 298 -0.18 33.75 -28.26
N PRO A 299 -0.72 32.88 -27.38
CA PRO A 299 0.10 31.99 -26.56
C PRO A 299 1.02 31.12 -27.41
N VAL A 300 2.27 30.92 -26.98
CA VAL A 300 3.22 30.04 -27.69
C VAL A 300 2.68 28.61 -27.77
N SER A 301 1.95 28.17 -26.75
CA SER A 301 1.29 26.86 -26.70
C SER A 301 0.17 26.68 -27.75
N THR A 302 -0.54 27.74 -28.16
CA THR A 302 -1.51 27.62 -29.26
C THR A 302 -0.81 27.54 -30.62
N LEU A 303 0.33 28.22 -30.78
CA LEU A 303 1.16 28.07 -31.97
C LEU A 303 1.75 26.65 -32.08
N GLU A 304 2.17 26.06 -30.97
CA GLU A 304 2.65 24.67 -30.93
C GLU A 304 1.54 23.67 -31.26
N SER A 305 0.32 23.88 -30.77
CA SER A 305 -0.85 23.06 -31.13
C SER A 305 -1.14 23.12 -32.63
N ILE A 306 -1.17 24.31 -33.22
CA ILE A 306 -1.43 24.49 -34.66
C ILE A 306 -0.32 23.87 -35.50
N LYS A 307 0.95 23.94 -35.07
CA LYS A 307 2.07 23.27 -35.75
C LYS A 307 1.92 21.76 -35.73
N LEU A 308 1.48 21.18 -34.61
CA LEU A 308 1.24 19.74 -34.50
C LEU A 308 0.07 19.31 -35.41
N GLU A 309 -1.02 20.06 -35.43
CA GLU A 309 -2.16 19.83 -36.34
C GLU A 309 -1.74 19.92 -37.81
N MET A 310 -0.89 20.89 -38.17
CA MET A 310 -0.36 21.04 -39.52
C MET A 310 0.48 19.82 -39.93
N GLN A 311 1.34 19.32 -39.03
CA GLN A 311 2.13 18.10 -39.28
C GLN A 311 1.25 16.86 -39.46
N ASP A 312 0.19 16.71 -38.66
CA ASP A 312 -0.75 15.61 -38.83
C ASP A 312 -1.53 15.71 -40.14
N MET A 313 -1.95 16.92 -40.53
CA MET A 313 -2.57 17.14 -41.84
C MET A 313 -1.62 16.80 -42.99
N GLU A 314 -0.36 17.20 -42.93
CA GLU A 314 0.67 16.84 -43.92
C GLU A 314 0.84 15.31 -44.02
N ARG A 315 0.86 14.60 -42.90
CA ARG A 315 0.90 13.13 -42.88
C ARG A 315 -0.31 12.51 -43.58
N THR A 316 -1.52 13.00 -43.30
CA THR A 316 -2.73 12.48 -43.96
C THR A 316 -2.74 12.74 -45.47
N VAL A 317 -2.17 13.87 -45.92
CA VAL A 317 -2.01 14.18 -47.35
C VAL A 317 -1.01 13.22 -47.98
N ALA A 318 0.15 13.00 -47.35
CA ALA A 318 1.15 12.05 -47.82
C ALA A 318 0.60 10.62 -47.96
N ASP A 319 -0.23 10.17 -47.00
CA ASP A 319 -0.88 8.85 -47.06
C ASP A 319 -1.90 8.76 -48.21
N LYS A 320 -2.69 9.82 -48.44
CA LYS A 320 -3.62 9.89 -49.56
C LYS A 320 -2.90 9.89 -50.91
N GLU A 321 -1.80 10.63 -51.03
CA GLU A 321 -0.95 10.62 -52.22
C GLU A 321 -0.30 9.27 -52.48
N LYS A 322 0.18 8.59 -51.42
CA LYS A 322 0.72 7.23 -51.51
C LYS A 322 -0.33 6.24 -52.00
N ARG A 323 -1.57 6.34 -51.49
CA ARG A 323 -2.69 5.53 -51.97
C ARG A 323 -3.01 5.83 -53.44
N MET A 324 -3.03 7.09 -53.83
CA MET A 324 -3.27 7.50 -55.22
C MET A 324 -2.18 6.98 -56.16
N ARG A 325 -0.91 7.03 -55.76
CA ARG A 325 0.22 6.49 -56.53
C ARG A 325 0.09 4.99 -56.74
N ARG A 326 -0.18 4.23 -55.66
CA ARG A 326 -0.43 2.78 -55.74
C ARG A 326 -1.62 2.45 -56.64
N LEU A 327 -2.70 3.23 -56.54
CA LEU A 327 -3.87 3.01 -57.40
C LEU A 327 -3.53 3.24 -58.88
N LYS A 328 -2.75 4.28 -59.20
CA LYS A 328 -2.26 4.51 -60.56
C LYS A 328 -1.36 3.37 -61.04
N GLU A 329 -0.43 2.89 -60.21
CA GLU A 329 0.43 1.74 -60.51
C GLU A 329 -0.38 0.48 -60.81
N ILE A 330 -1.33 0.13 -59.93
CA ILE A 330 -2.22 -1.02 -60.12
C ILE A 330 -3.06 -0.86 -61.38
N TRP A 331 -3.61 0.34 -61.62
CA TRP A 331 -4.38 0.60 -62.84
C TRP A 331 -3.54 0.44 -64.10
N THR A 332 -2.30 0.96 -64.10
CA THR A 332 -1.37 0.80 -65.23
C THR A 332 -0.99 -0.65 -65.47
N ALA A 333 -0.73 -1.42 -64.41
CA ALA A 333 -0.43 -2.85 -64.48
C ALA A 333 -1.64 -3.66 -64.99
N LYS A 334 -2.83 -3.42 -64.46
CA LYS A 334 -4.06 -4.08 -64.92
C LYS A 334 -4.41 -3.71 -66.36
N SER A 335 -4.15 -2.46 -66.75
CA SER A 335 -4.33 -2.01 -68.13
C SER A 335 -3.32 -2.64 -69.08
N SER A 336 -2.06 -2.87 -68.66
CA SER A 336 -1.10 -3.63 -69.46
C SER A 336 -1.49 -5.10 -69.56
N GLU A 337 -1.89 -5.74 -68.46
CA GLU A 337 -2.40 -7.11 -68.46
C GLU A 337 -3.60 -7.27 -69.40
N PHE A 338 -4.55 -6.33 -69.37
CA PHE A 338 -5.68 -6.32 -70.30
C PHE A 338 -5.22 -6.18 -71.75
N ARG A 339 -4.29 -5.27 -72.04
CA ARG A 339 -3.75 -5.10 -73.41
C ARG A 339 -3.01 -6.34 -73.89
N GLU A 340 -2.24 -7.00 -73.03
CA GLU A 340 -1.53 -8.24 -73.34
C GLU A 340 -2.49 -9.40 -73.56
N ALA A 341 -3.52 -9.54 -72.72
CA ALA A 341 -4.55 -10.56 -72.89
C ALA A 341 -5.29 -10.39 -74.21
N VAL A 342 -5.70 -9.16 -74.56
CA VAL A 342 -6.34 -8.87 -75.85
C VAL A 342 -5.40 -9.14 -77.03
N ALA A 343 -4.13 -8.76 -76.92
CA ALA A 343 -3.13 -9.03 -77.95
C ALA A 343 -2.90 -10.53 -78.14
N SER A 344 -2.88 -11.31 -77.06
CA SER A 344 -2.69 -12.77 -77.11
C SER A 344 -3.92 -13.53 -77.59
N LEU A 345 -5.14 -13.11 -77.23
CA LEU A 345 -6.39 -13.80 -77.57
C LEU A 345 -6.88 -13.44 -78.98
N LEU A 346 -6.93 -12.13 -79.29
CA LEU A 346 -7.50 -11.61 -80.52
C LEU A 346 -6.44 -11.25 -81.57
N GLY A 347 -5.15 -11.26 -81.21
CA GLY A 347 -4.09 -10.87 -82.14
C GLY A 347 -4.00 -9.36 -82.41
N PHE A 348 -4.61 -8.53 -81.55
CA PHE A 348 -4.67 -7.08 -81.70
C PHE A 348 -4.05 -6.34 -80.53
N LYS A 349 -3.10 -5.44 -80.81
CA LYS A 349 -2.56 -4.50 -79.83
C LYS A 349 -3.42 -3.24 -79.79
N LEU A 350 -3.96 -2.92 -78.62
CA LEU A 350 -4.77 -1.72 -78.38
C LEU A 350 -3.92 -0.63 -77.71
N ASP A 351 -3.85 0.55 -78.31
CA ASP A 351 -3.24 1.74 -77.72
C ASP A 351 -4.32 2.82 -77.52
N PHE A 352 -4.56 3.18 -76.26
CA PHE A 352 -5.54 4.22 -75.90
C PHE A 352 -4.90 5.61 -76.06
N LEU A 353 -5.47 6.44 -76.94
CA LEU A 353 -5.02 7.81 -77.14
C LEU A 353 -5.71 8.77 -76.14
N PRO A 354 -5.08 9.91 -75.81
CA PRO A 354 -5.64 10.88 -74.86
C PRO A 354 -6.95 11.54 -75.31
N ASN A 355 -7.27 11.46 -76.61
CA ASN A 355 -8.52 11.96 -77.20
C ASN A 355 -9.68 10.93 -77.10
N GLY A 356 -9.53 9.86 -76.33
CA GLY A 356 -10.55 8.81 -76.18
C GLY A 356 -10.62 7.81 -77.34
N ARG A 357 -9.80 7.99 -78.38
CA ARG A 357 -9.73 7.06 -79.51
C ARG A 357 -8.83 5.87 -79.19
N VAL A 358 -9.16 4.71 -79.76
CA VAL A 358 -8.39 3.47 -79.58
C VAL A 358 -7.70 3.15 -80.90
N ARG A 359 -6.36 3.14 -80.88
CA ARG A 359 -5.57 2.64 -82.00
C ARG A 359 -5.41 1.14 -81.88
N VAL A 360 -5.77 0.43 -82.93
CA VAL A 360 -5.76 -1.02 -83.03
C VAL A 360 -4.72 -1.40 -84.07
N THR A 361 -3.74 -2.17 -83.66
CA THR A 361 -2.66 -2.64 -84.55
C THR A 361 -2.68 -4.16 -84.55
N SER A 362 -2.76 -4.78 -85.73
CA SER A 362 -2.72 -6.25 -85.84
C SER A 362 -1.31 -6.76 -85.55
N MET A 363 -1.19 -7.82 -84.75
CA MET A 363 0.10 -8.47 -84.45
C MET A 363 0.63 -9.27 -85.64
N PHE A 364 -0.24 -9.76 -86.52
CA PHE A 364 0.15 -10.54 -87.69
C PHE A 364 0.69 -9.66 -88.82
N HIS A 365 0.24 -8.39 -88.90
CA HIS A 365 0.78 -7.39 -89.83
C HIS A 365 2.15 -6.82 -89.39
N LEU A 366 2.51 -6.97 -88.10
CA LEU A 366 3.74 -6.44 -87.51
C LEU A 366 4.80 -7.52 -87.22
N SER A 367 4.51 -8.79 -87.53
CA SER A 367 5.48 -9.87 -87.31
C SER A 367 6.71 -9.62 -88.19
N SER A 368 7.90 -9.68 -87.60
CA SER A 368 9.20 -9.50 -88.27
C SER A 368 9.40 -10.40 -89.51
N ALA A 369 8.53 -11.39 -89.72
CA ALA A 369 8.49 -12.24 -90.91
C ALA A 369 8.02 -11.50 -92.18
N TYR A 370 7.41 -10.31 -92.06
CA TYR A 370 6.96 -9.48 -93.19
C TYR A 370 7.76 -8.17 -93.32
N ARG A 371 9.04 -8.19 -92.91
CA ARG A 371 10.00 -7.13 -93.26
C ARG A 371 10.60 -7.44 -94.64
N HIS A 372 9.80 -7.27 -95.70
CA HIS A 372 10.35 -7.14 -97.05
C HIS A 372 10.76 -5.67 -97.25
N GLY A 373 12.05 -5.37 -97.10
CA GLY A 373 12.63 -4.08 -97.46
C GLY A 373 13.40 -3.38 -96.34
N ASP A 374 14.63 -2.98 -96.67
CA ASP A 374 15.65 -2.21 -95.96
C ASP A 374 16.23 -2.72 -94.63
N CYS A 375 17.46 -3.19 -94.77
CA CYS A 375 18.41 -3.54 -93.72
C CYS A 375 19.20 -2.33 -93.16
N ASP A 376 18.88 -1.10 -93.59
CA ASP A 376 19.65 0.12 -93.29
C ASP A 376 18.85 1.25 -92.60
N ALA A 377 17.80 0.93 -91.83
CA ALA A 377 17.20 1.91 -90.93
C ALA A 377 18.05 2.05 -89.65
N PRO A 378 18.49 3.26 -89.25
CA PRO A 378 19.34 3.42 -88.08
C PRO A 378 18.61 2.94 -86.83
N SER A 379 19.20 1.96 -86.15
CA SER A 379 18.77 1.43 -84.87
C SER A 379 19.03 2.46 -83.77
N ASP A 380 18.24 3.53 -83.72
CA ASP A 380 18.27 4.48 -82.60
C ASP A 380 17.02 4.37 -81.73
N SER A 381 16.70 3.14 -81.31
CA SER A 381 15.82 2.91 -80.17
C SER A 381 16.14 1.57 -79.54
N GLY A 382 16.47 1.60 -78.24
CA GLY A 382 16.98 0.48 -77.47
C GLY A 382 16.05 -0.75 -77.39
N PRO A 383 16.54 -1.83 -76.75
CA PRO A 383 15.84 -3.11 -76.71
C PRO A 383 14.51 -2.95 -75.95
N GLY A 384 13.42 -2.89 -76.70
CA GLY A 384 12.07 -2.64 -76.18
C GLY A 384 11.25 -1.63 -76.98
N SER A 385 11.87 -0.87 -77.89
CA SER A 385 11.16 0.08 -78.75
C SER A 385 10.81 -0.57 -80.09
N MET A 386 9.57 -1.05 -80.19
CA MET A 386 8.96 -1.46 -81.44
C MET A 386 8.77 -0.20 -82.31
N GLY A 387 9.37 -0.17 -83.50
CA GLY A 387 9.30 0.95 -84.44
C GLY A 387 7.87 1.46 -84.66
N ASN A 388 7.75 2.76 -84.95
CA ASN A 388 6.49 3.49 -85.02
C ASN A 388 5.48 2.79 -85.93
N GLY A 389 4.57 2.00 -85.35
CA GLY A 389 3.38 1.44 -85.99
C GLY A 389 2.33 2.49 -86.34
N GLU A 390 2.76 3.70 -86.72
CA GLU A 390 1.90 4.85 -87.02
C GLU A 390 1.25 4.77 -88.40
N GLU A 391 1.80 3.96 -89.32
CA GLU A 391 1.32 3.87 -90.71
C GLU A 391 0.41 2.67 -90.98
N ASN A 392 0.43 1.65 -90.11
CA ASN A 392 -0.29 0.37 -90.28
C ASN A 392 -1.22 0.07 -89.10
N SER A 393 -1.96 1.08 -88.63
CA SER A 393 -2.91 0.96 -87.52
C SER A 393 -4.31 1.47 -87.89
N ILE A 394 -5.33 0.99 -87.19
CA ILE A 394 -6.71 1.41 -87.36
C ILE A 394 -7.13 2.17 -86.12
N VAL A 395 -7.51 3.44 -86.26
CA VAL A 395 -7.97 4.27 -85.16
C VAL A 395 -9.49 4.22 -85.10
N PHE A 396 -10.02 3.68 -84.01
CA PHE A 396 -11.44 3.66 -83.70
C PHE A 396 -11.79 4.83 -82.78
N ASP A 397 -12.82 5.57 -83.17
CA ASP A 397 -13.46 6.57 -82.34
C ASP A 397 -14.72 5.94 -81.72
N GLY A 398 -14.64 5.57 -80.44
CA GLY A 398 -15.72 4.89 -79.73
C GLY A 398 -16.94 5.77 -79.44
N GLU A 399 -16.76 7.10 -79.40
CA GLU A 399 -17.86 8.05 -79.14
C GLU A 399 -18.69 8.32 -80.40
N ASN A 400 -18.01 8.46 -81.54
CA ASN A 400 -18.67 8.70 -82.83
C ASN A 400 -18.94 7.41 -83.63
N GLY A 401 -18.47 6.26 -83.15
CA GLY A 401 -18.56 4.97 -83.86
C GLY A 401 -17.85 4.97 -85.22
N THR A 402 -16.85 5.84 -85.42
CA THR A 402 -16.15 5.97 -86.70
C THR A 402 -14.80 5.26 -86.69
N MET A 403 -14.43 4.68 -87.83
CA MET A 403 -13.15 4.00 -88.01
C MET A 403 -12.33 4.76 -89.05
N LYS A 404 -11.06 5.07 -88.72
CA LYS A 404 -10.10 5.69 -89.64
C LYS A 404 -8.84 4.84 -89.72
N ILE A 405 -8.41 4.55 -90.94
CA ILE A 405 -7.14 3.86 -91.18
C ILE A 405 -6.02 4.90 -91.12
N SER A 406 -5.01 4.66 -90.30
CA SER A 406 -3.77 5.47 -90.31
C SER A 406 -2.94 5.11 -91.56
N GLY A 407 -2.22 6.08 -92.13
CA GLY A 407 -1.47 5.93 -93.40
C GLY A 407 -2.13 6.55 -94.64
N GLY A 408 -3.37 7.04 -94.53
CA GLY A 408 -4.07 7.73 -95.63
C GLY A 408 -4.66 6.78 -96.69
N PRO A 409 -5.46 7.32 -97.65
CA PRO A 409 -6.26 6.50 -98.59
C PRO A 409 -5.44 5.71 -99.62
N ASN A 410 -4.15 6.03 -99.76
CA ASN A 410 -3.22 5.40 -100.69
C ASN A 410 -2.14 4.56 -99.98
N SER A 411 -2.23 4.35 -98.66
CA SER A 411 -1.35 3.39 -97.98
C SER A 411 -1.62 1.98 -98.50
N LEU A 412 -0.56 1.18 -98.65
CA LEU A 412 -0.64 -0.24 -99.05
C LEU A 412 -1.57 -1.01 -98.11
N PHE A 413 -1.49 -0.72 -96.81
CA PHE A 413 -2.38 -1.27 -95.78
C PHE A 413 -3.86 -0.92 -96.03
N ALA A 414 -4.15 0.33 -96.39
CA ALA A 414 -5.51 0.75 -96.71
C ALA A 414 -6.01 0.11 -98.01
N MET A 415 -5.16 -0.08 -99.02
CA MET A 415 -5.54 -0.72 -100.28
C MET A 415 -5.85 -2.21 -100.14
N GLU A 416 -5.07 -2.94 -99.33
CA GLU A 416 -5.33 -4.35 -99.04
C GLU A 416 -6.63 -4.56 -98.25
N LEU A 417 -6.95 -3.63 -97.34
CA LEU A 417 -8.15 -3.72 -96.51
C LEU A 417 -9.42 -3.18 -97.17
N LYS A 418 -9.32 -2.36 -98.22
CA LYS A 418 -10.47 -1.81 -98.97
C LYS A 418 -11.57 -2.83 -99.31
N PRO A 419 -11.27 -4.01 -99.91
CA PRO A 419 -12.31 -4.99 -100.23
C PRO A 419 -13.00 -5.54 -98.96
N LEU A 420 -12.24 -5.77 -97.89
CA LEU A 420 -12.74 -6.27 -96.62
C LEU A 420 -13.59 -5.22 -95.88
N ILE A 421 -13.19 -3.94 -95.95
CA ILE A 421 -13.93 -2.81 -95.38
C ILE A 421 -15.25 -2.60 -96.11
N LYS A 422 -15.25 -2.63 -97.44
CA LYS A 422 -16.48 -2.51 -98.22
C LYS A 422 -17.49 -3.60 -97.85
N PHE A 423 -17.04 -4.85 -97.79
CA PHE A 423 -17.93 -5.97 -97.50
C PHE A 423 -18.41 -6.03 -96.03
N TRP A 424 -17.53 -5.83 -95.06
CA TRP A 424 -17.90 -5.99 -93.64
C TRP A 424 -18.33 -4.71 -92.95
N VAL A 425 -17.76 -3.56 -93.30
CA VAL A 425 -18.01 -2.28 -92.63
C VAL A 425 -19.05 -1.44 -93.38
N GLU A 426 -18.97 -1.33 -94.71
CA GLU A 426 -19.93 -0.53 -95.49
C GLU A 426 -21.27 -1.26 -95.72
N GLU A 427 -21.22 -2.54 -96.14
CA GLU A 427 -22.43 -3.32 -96.45
C GLU A 427 -23.09 -3.90 -95.19
N ARG A 428 -22.30 -4.49 -94.27
CA ARG A 428 -22.83 -5.20 -93.09
C ARG A 428 -22.74 -4.45 -91.76
N LYS A 429 -21.92 -3.40 -91.68
CA LYS A 429 -21.68 -2.59 -90.46
C LYS A 429 -21.20 -3.40 -89.23
N ASP A 430 -20.50 -4.51 -89.46
CA ASP A 430 -20.03 -5.41 -88.40
C ASP A 430 -18.49 -5.34 -88.25
N ILE A 431 -18.04 -4.51 -87.31
CA ILE A 431 -16.61 -4.34 -86.98
C ILE A 431 -15.97 -5.63 -86.42
N PRO A 432 -16.63 -6.42 -85.53
CA PRO A 432 -16.03 -7.66 -85.03
C PRO A 432 -15.75 -8.68 -86.14
N CYS A 433 -16.67 -8.82 -87.10
CA CYS A 433 -16.49 -9.70 -88.26
C CYS A 433 -15.39 -9.20 -89.19
N PHE A 434 -15.30 -7.88 -89.39
CA PHE A 434 -14.21 -7.25 -90.12
C PHE A 434 -12.83 -7.56 -89.49
N LEU A 435 -12.69 -7.36 -88.17
CA LEU A 435 -11.44 -7.63 -87.46
C LEU A 435 -11.08 -9.12 -87.51
N ALA A 436 -12.05 -10.02 -87.40
CA ALA A 436 -11.82 -11.47 -87.52
C ALA A 436 -11.43 -11.91 -88.94
N ALA A 437 -12.07 -11.34 -89.98
CA ALA A 437 -11.67 -11.61 -91.36
C ALA A 437 -10.26 -11.07 -91.66
N MET A 438 -9.93 -9.91 -91.10
CA MET A 438 -8.61 -9.30 -91.23
C MET A 438 -7.52 -10.09 -90.49
N THR A 439 -7.81 -10.68 -89.33
CA THR A 439 -6.84 -11.56 -88.66
C THR A 439 -6.59 -12.83 -89.46
N LEU A 440 -7.61 -13.42 -90.08
CA LEU A 440 -7.45 -14.58 -90.95
C LEU A 440 -6.61 -14.25 -92.19
N ASP A 441 -6.93 -13.16 -92.89
CA ASP A 441 -6.17 -12.73 -94.08
C ASP A 441 -4.69 -12.43 -93.74
N PHE A 442 -4.43 -11.74 -92.63
CA PHE A 442 -3.05 -11.49 -92.19
C PHE A 442 -2.35 -12.74 -91.66
N TYR A 443 -3.08 -13.67 -91.04
CA TYR A 443 -2.53 -14.94 -90.58
C TYR A 443 -2.09 -15.82 -91.75
N ASP A 444 -2.94 -15.94 -92.79
CA ASP A 444 -2.67 -16.70 -94.01
C ASP A 444 -1.47 -16.12 -94.77
N LYS A 445 -1.31 -14.80 -94.76
CA LYS A 445 -0.14 -14.12 -95.32
C LYS A 445 1.14 -14.39 -94.51
N THR A 446 1.07 -14.59 -93.19
CA THR A 446 2.25 -14.95 -92.40
C THR A 446 2.74 -16.39 -92.63
N THR A 447 4.06 -16.60 -92.57
CA THR A 447 4.75 -17.89 -92.75
C THR A 447 4.34 -19.03 -91.79
N ARG A 448 3.43 -18.80 -90.84
CA ARG A 448 2.82 -19.85 -90.00
C ARG A 448 1.81 -20.70 -90.77
N ALA A 449 1.11 -20.16 -91.75
CA ALA A 449 0.20 -20.93 -92.62
C ALA A 449 0.98 -21.83 -93.62
N ALA A 450 2.21 -21.44 -93.98
CA ALA A 450 3.07 -22.20 -94.89
C ALA A 450 3.82 -23.39 -94.23
N ARG A 451 3.66 -23.59 -92.91
CA ARG A 451 4.31 -24.67 -92.14
C ARG A 451 3.35 -25.76 -91.62
N MET A 452 2.07 -25.70 -91.98
CA MET A 452 1.14 -26.83 -91.79
C MET A 452 1.02 -27.64 -93.07
#